data_AF-A0A8X7U8M9-F1
#
_entry.id   AF-A0A8X7U8M9-F1
#
_cell.length_a   1.000
_cell.length_b   1.000
_cell.length_c   1.000
_cell.angle_alpha   90.00
_cell.angle_beta   90.00
_cell.angle_gamma   90.00
#
_symmetry.space_group_name_H-M   'P 1'
#
loop_
_entity.id
_entity.type
_entity.pdbx_description
1 polymer ?
#
loop_
_entity_poly.entity_id
_entity_poly.type
_entity_poly.pdbx_seq_one_letter_code
_entity_poly.pdbx_strand_id
1 'polypeptide(L)' 'MVDGKELSEFQTMWSIKKQDLALKERMSKMKVLDSLIAKQGPLADYEEALKKKLIHELMSN' A
#
# COMPACT_ATOMS: atom_id res chain seq x y z
N MET A 1 -33.98 -9.54 18.59
CA MET A 1 -33.07 -9.93 17.51
C MET A 1 -32.61 -8.66 16.79
N VAL A 2 -31.69 -7.92 17.42
CA VAL A 2 -31.12 -6.67 16.85
C VAL A 2 -29.62 -6.86 16.56
N ASP A 3 -29.00 -7.80 17.27
CA ASP A 3 -27.57 -8.10 17.25
C ASP A 3 -27.01 -8.55 15.89
N GLY A 4 -27.82 -9.21 15.06
CA GLY A 4 -27.37 -9.71 13.75
C GLY A 4 -27.14 -8.62 12.70
N LYS A 5 -27.89 -7.50 12.77
CA LYS A 5 -27.79 -6.40 11.80
C LYS A 5 -26.59 -5.51 12.12
N GLU A 6 -26.40 -5.16 13.38
CA GLU A 6 -25.25 -4.38 13.85
C GLU A 6 -23.93 -5.11 13.63
N LEU A 7 -23.88 -6.43 13.90
CA LEU A 7 -22.70 -7.25 13.63
C LEU A 7 -22.34 -7.27 12.12
N SER A 8 -23.36 -7.40 11.26
CA SER A 8 -23.16 -7.41 9.79
C SER A 8 -22.67 -6.05 9.28
N GLU A 9 -23.19 -4.95 9.83
CA GLU A 9 -22.73 -3.59 9.50
C GLU A 9 -21.28 -3.37 9.96
N PHE A 10 -20.92 -3.85 11.16
CA PHE A 10 -19.57 -3.78 11.69
C PHE A 10 -18.58 -4.61 10.87
N GLN A 11 -18.96 -5.82 10.46
CA GLN A 11 -18.14 -6.68 9.61
C GLN A 11 -17.92 -6.05 8.23
N THR A 12 -18.94 -5.41 7.67
CA THR A 12 -18.84 -4.67 6.40
C THR A 12 -17.87 -3.51 6.53
N MET A 13 -18.03 -2.69 7.57
CA MET A 13 -17.13 -1.56 7.84
C MET A 13 -15.69 -2.01 8.07
N TRP A 14 -15.48 -3.11 8.79
CA TRP A 14 -14.16 -3.69 9.02
C TRP A 14 -13.51 -4.19 7.72
N SER A 15 -14.29 -4.79 6.83
CA SER A 15 -13.81 -5.24 5.52
C SER A 15 -13.36 -4.05 4.65
N ILE A 16 -14.17 -2.99 4.59
CA ILE A 16 -13.84 -1.75 3.88
C ILE A 16 -12.57 -1.14 4.46
N LYS A 17 -12.46 -1.06 5.80
CA LYS A 17 -11.28 -0.51 6.47
C LYS A 17 -10.00 -1.30 6.18
N LYS A 18 -10.09 -2.63 6.07
CA LYS A 18 -8.95 -3.48 5.68
C LYS A 18 -8.53 -3.22 4.24
N GLN A 19 -9.48 -3.10 3.31
CA GLN A 19 -9.19 -2.77 1.92
C GLN A 19 -8.57 -1.37 1.78
N ASP A 20 -9.12 -0.37 2.48
CA ASP A 20 -8.57 0.99 2.52
C ASP A 20 -7.14 1.00 3.07
N LEU A 21 -6.87 0.24 4.14
CA LEU A 21 -5.52 0.13 4.69
C LEU A 21 -4.53 -0.49 3.70
N ALA A 22 -4.93 -1.56 2.99
CA ALA A 22 -4.10 -2.18 1.96
C ALA A 22 -3.83 -1.23 0.78
N LEU A 23 -4.84 -0.47 0.35
CA LEU A 23 -4.72 0.55 -0.69
C LEU A 23 -3.79 1.68 -0.25
N LYS A 24 -3.90 2.15 1.00
CA LYS A 24 -3.02 3.18 1.58
C LYS A 24 -1.58 2.70 1.69
N GLU A 25 -1.35 1.44 2.07
CA GLU A 25 -0.01 0.86 2.08
C GLU A 25 0.58 0.87 0.66
N ARG A 26 -0.18 0.38 -0.33
CA ARG A 26 0.24 0.39 -1.74
C ARG A 26 0.53 1.81 -2.25
N MET A 27 -0.32 2.77 -1.91
CA MET A 27 -0.16 4.18 -2.29
C MET A 27 1.08 4.80 -1.63
N SER A 28 1.40 4.42 -0.39
CA SER A 28 2.60 4.87 0.30
C SER A 28 3.87 4.32 -0.36
N LYS A 29 3.87 3.04 -0.74
CA LYS A 29 4.97 2.41 -1.51
C LYS A 29 5.19 3.10 -2.86
N MET A 30 4.10 3.43 -3.57
CA MET A 30 4.16 4.18 -4.83
C MET A 30 4.77 5.57 -4.64
N LYS A 31 4.34 6.34 -3.63
CA LYS A 31 4.92 7.67 -3.35
C LYS A 31 6.43 7.63 -3.07
N VAL A 32 6.90 6.61 -2.34
CA VAL A 32 8.33 6.41 -2.11
C VAL A 32 9.05 6.09 -3.42
N LEU A 33 8.48 5.21 -4.24
CA LEU A 33 9.03 4.88 -5.55
C LEU A 33 9.11 6.11 -6.47
N ASP A 34 8.05 6.92 -6.53
CA ASP A 34 8.04 8.17 -7.29
C ASP A 34 9.13 9.13 -6.81
N SER A 35 9.33 9.24 -5.49
CA SER A 35 10.39 10.08 -4.92
C SER A 35 11.79 9.56 -5.28
N LEU A 36 11.99 8.24 -5.29
CA LEU A 36 13.25 7.61 -5.72
C LEU A 36 13.51 7.80 -7.22
N ILE A 37 12.46 7.75 -8.06
CA ILE A 37 12.57 7.95 -9.50
C ILE A 37 12.81 9.43 -9.83
N ALA A 38 12.18 10.35 -9.11
CA ALA A 38 12.31 11.79 -9.31
C ALA A 38 13.63 12.37 -8.79
N LYS A 39 14.36 11.62 -7.94
CA LYS A 39 15.65 12.04 -7.42
C LYS A 39 16.65 12.22 -8.58
N GLN A 40 17.22 13.42 -8.69
CA GLN A 40 18.25 13.70 -9.67
C GLN A 40 19.62 13.21 -9.20
N GLY A 41 20.38 12.62 -10.10
CA GLY A 41 21.70 12.05 -9.82
C GLY A 41 21.67 10.52 -9.63
N PRO A 42 22.85 9.90 -9.41
CA PRO A 42 22.93 8.47 -9.17
C PRO A 42 22.27 8.11 -7.83
N LEU A 43 21.43 7.08 -7.86
CA LEU A 43 20.92 6.46 -6.64
C LEU A 43 22.06 5.69 -5.95
N ALA A 44 22.12 5.77 -4.62
CA ALA A 44 23.01 4.91 -3.87
C ALA A 44 22.60 3.44 -4.05
N ASP A 45 23.52 2.50 -3.85
CA ASP A 45 23.26 1.06 -4.07
C ASP A 45 22.02 0.57 -3.28
N TYR A 46 21.82 1.08 -2.06
CA TYR A 46 20.66 0.74 -1.24
C TYR A 46 19.35 1.33 -1.78
N GLU A 47 19.39 2.52 -2.40
CA GLU A 47 18.23 3.17 -3.01
C GLU A 47 17.83 2.44 -4.29
N GLU A 48 18.80 2.02 -5.09
CA GLU A 48 18.57 1.25 -6.31
C GLU A 48 18.00 -0.15 -5.98
N ALA A 49 18.53 -0.80 -4.94
CA ALA A 49 18.00 -2.06 -4.43
C ALA A 49 16.56 -1.92 -3.90
N LEU A 50 16.29 -0.85 -3.14
CA LEU A 50 14.95 -0.54 -2.65
C LEU A 50 13.98 -0.25 -3.78
N LYS A 51 14.38 0.55 -4.78
CA LYS A 51 13.59 0.85 -5.97
C LYS A 51 13.21 -0.42 -6.73
N LYS A 52 14.17 -1.33 -6.98
CA LYS A 52 13.90 -2.63 -7.63
C LYS A 52 12.93 -3.49 -6.83
N LYS A 53 13.11 -3.55 -5.49
CA LYS A 53 12.20 -4.29 -4.60
C LYS A 53 10.79 -3.72 -4.62
N LEU A 54 10.64 -2.40 -4.56
CA LEU A 54 9.34 -1.72 -4.62
C LEU A 54 8.64 -1.95 -5.97
N ILE A 55 9.37 -1.87 -7.09
CA ILE A 55 8.82 -2.18 -8.41
C ILE A 55 8.32 -3.63 -8.46
N HIS A 56 9.12 -4.59 -7.98
CA HIS A 56 8.71 -5.99 -7.94
C HIS A 56 7.47 -6.21 -7.07
N GLU A 57 7.44 -5.66 -5.85
CA GLU A 57 6.27 -5.76 -4.96
C GLU A 57 5.00 -5.14 -5.56
N LEU A 58 5.12 -4.02 -6.28
CA LEU A 58 3.98 -3.33 -6.88
C LEU A 58 3.47 -4.01 -8.17
N MET A 59 4.36 -4.67 -8.92
CA MET A 59 4.05 -5.31 -10.21
C MET A 59 3.72 -6.80 -10.10
N SER A 60 4.07 -7.45 -8.99
CA SER A 60 3.86 -8.89 -8.80
C SER A 60 2.46 -9.26 -8.27
N ASN A 61 1.47 -8.37 -8.43
CA ASN A 61 0.10 -8.54 -7.95
C ASN A 61 -0.91 -8.75 -9.09
#